data_AF-A0A956WM14-F1
#
_entry.id   AF-A0A956WM14-F1
#
_cell.length_a   1.000
_cell.length_b   1.000
_cell.length_c   1.000
_cell.angle_alpha   90.00
_cell.angle_beta   90.00
_cell.angle_gamma   90.00
#
_symmetry.space_group_name_H-M   'P 1'
#
loop_
_entity.id
_entity.type
_entity.pdbx_description
1 polymer ?
#
loop_
_entity_poly.entity_id
_entity_poly.type
_entity_poly.pdbx_seq_one_letter_code
_entity_poly.pdbx_strand_id
1 'polypeptide(L)'
;MSHELGHSDKAAERGEPGYVWRAGQDRRLAMIRQWSALSGRILDNGTGLGTYLEACGRANPAGVRIGLEVEFDRALAALPRADGIAL
;
A
#
# COMPACT_ATOMS: atom_id res chain seq x y z
N MET A 1 -17.33 5.66 16.39
CA MET A 1 -17.82 4.35 15.90
C MET A 1 -16.62 3.63 15.32
N SER A 2 -16.16 2.62 16.03
CA SER A 2 -15.08 1.72 15.62
C SER A 2 -15.52 0.97 14.37
N HIS A 3 -15.02 1.38 13.21
CA HIS A 3 -15.14 0.58 11.99
C HIS A 3 -14.26 -0.65 12.22
N GLU A 4 -14.89 -1.81 12.42
CA GLU A 4 -14.19 -3.09 12.34
C GLU A 4 -13.39 -3.12 11.04
N LEU A 5 -12.20 -3.71 11.09
CA LEU A 5 -11.38 -4.06 9.92
C LEU A 5 -12.05 -5.19 9.10
N GLY A 6 -13.33 -5.01 8.78
CA GLY A 6 -14.11 -5.86 7.89
C GLY A 6 -13.92 -5.45 6.44
N HIS A 7 -14.05 -6.41 5.53
CA HIS A 7 -14.05 -6.19 4.10
C HIS A 7 -15.07 -5.11 3.70
N SER A 8 -14.72 -4.28 2.71
CA SER A 8 -15.66 -3.29 2.15
C SER A 8 -16.82 -3.99 1.45
N ASP A 9 -17.96 -3.32 1.30
CA ASP A 9 -19.10 -3.81 0.52
C ASP A 9 -18.71 -4.18 -0.92
N LYS A 10 -17.60 -3.60 -1.44
CA LYS A 10 -17.08 -3.86 -2.79
C LYS A 10 -15.97 -4.91 -2.84
N ALA A 11 -15.75 -5.67 -1.77
CA ALA A 11 -14.59 -6.56 -1.65
C ALA A 11 -14.49 -7.63 -2.73
N ALA A 12 -15.64 -8.23 -3.08
CA ALA A 12 -15.70 -9.25 -4.13
C ALA A 12 -15.39 -8.68 -5.52
N GLU A 13 -15.78 -7.43 -5.79
CA GLU A 13 -15.55 -6.79 -7.08
C GLU A 13 -14.13 -6.26 -7.24
N ARG A 14 -13.52 -5.78 -6.15
CA ARG A 14 -12.21 -5.12 -6.20
C ARG A 14 -11.06 -6.06 -5.89
N GLY A 15 -11.33 -7.15 -5.16
CA GLY A 15 -10.29 -8.00 -4.61
C GLY A 15 -9.47 -7.20 -3.61
N GLU A 16 -9.59 -7.49 -2.31
CA GLU A 16 -8.95 -6.67 -1.28
C GLU A 16 -7.86 -7.44 -0.51
N PRO A 17 -6.85 -8.01 -1.18
CA PRO A 17 -5.84 -8.85 -0.54
C PRO A 17 -4.79 -8.05 0.25
N GLY A 18 -5.12 -6.86 0.73
CA GLY A 18 -4.19 -5.88 1.31
C GLY A 18 -4.51 -5.44 2.74
N TYR A 19 -5.63 -5.84 3.35
CA TYR A 19 -6.01 -5.34 4.68
C TYR A 19 -5.09 -5.82 5.80
N VAL A 20 -4.62 -7.06 5.69
CA VAL A 20 -3.81 -7.72 6.71
C VAL A 20 -2.57 -8.27 6.04
N TRP A 21 -1.42 -7.95 6.63
CA TRP A 21 -0.14 -8.51 6.20
C TRP A 21 0.00 -9.96 6.67
N ARG A 22 0.28 -10.86 5.74
CA ARG A 22 0.48 -12.30 5.92
C ARG A 22 1.60 -12.77 4.97
N ALA A 23 1.88 -14.07 4.99
CA ALA A 23 2.93 -14.67 4.16
C ALA A 23 2.82 -14.37 2.64
N GLY A 24 1.60 -14.17 2.14
CA GLY A 24 1.38 -13.78 0.73
C GLY A 24 1.97 -12.40 0.40
N GLN A 25 1.89 -11.45 1.34
CA GLN A 25 2.43 -10.12 1.17
C GLN A 25 3.97 -10.12 1.23
N ASP A 26 4.56 -10.93 2.11
CA ASP A 26 6.01 -11.14 2.16
C ASP A 26 6.56 -11.68 0.83
N ARG A 27 5.88 -12.68 0.25
CA ARG A 27 6.25 -13.23 -1.05
C ARG A 27 6.22 -12.16 -2.15
N ARG A 28 5.16 -11.34 -2.19
CA ARG A 28 5.05 -10.25 -3.16
C ARG A 28 6.13 -9.18 -2.95
N LEU A 29 6.42 -8.80 -1.70
CA LEU A 29 7.48 -7.84 -1.39
C LEU A 29 8.87 -8.37 -1.80
N ALA A 30 9.13 -9.66 -1.59
CA ALA A 30 10.37 -10.29 -2.03
C ALA A 30 10.51 -10.25 -3.56
N MET A 31 9.43 -10.51 -4.30
CA MET A 31 9.42 -10.35 -5.76
C MET A 31 9.70 -8.90 -6.18
N ILE A 32 9.07 -7.91 -5.54
CA ILE A 32 9.35 -6.49 -5.84
C ILE A 32 10.84 -6.18 -5.64
N ARG A 33 11.44 -6.64 -4.53
CA ARG A 33 12.89 -6.45 -4.24
C ARG A 33 13.80 -7.15 -5.24
N GLN A 34 13.36 -8.26 -5.82
CA GLN A 34 14.14 -8.99 -6.83
C GLN A 34 14.25 -8.18 -8.13
N TRP A 35 13.18 -7.45 -8.50
CA TRP A 35 13.09 -6.76 -9.79
C TRP A 35 13.29 -5.24 -9.68
N SER A 36 13.39 -4.69 -8.47
CA SER A 36 13.55 -3.25 -8.25
C SER A 36 14.37 -2.95 -6.99
N ALA A 37 15.18 -1.89 -7.06
CA ALA A 37 15.92 -1.39 -5.92
C ALA A 37 15.03 -0.49 -5.06
N LEU A 38 14.73 -0.93 -3.84
CA LEU A 38 13.91 -0.14 -2.92
C LEU A 38 14.61 1.12 -2.39
N SER A 39 15.94 1.24 -2.53
CA SER A 39 16.68 2.45 -2.13
C SER A 39 16.48 3.64 -3.08
N GLY A 40 15.85 3.44 -4.24
CA GLY A 40 15.58 4.51 -5.22
C GLY A 40 14.35 5.36 -4.91
N ARG A 41 13.88 6.10 -5.91
CA ARG A 41 12.56 6.76 -5.87
C ARG A 41 11.49 5.73 -6.22
N ILE A 42 10.43 5.67 -5.43
CA ILE A 42 9.39 4.64 -5.58
C ILE A 42 8.07 5.29 -6.01
N LEU A 43 7.43 4.67 -6.98
CA LEU A 43 6.04 4.91 -7.35
C LEU A 43 5.24 3.63 -7.13
N ASP A 44 4.24 3.69 -6.25
CA ASP A 44 3.26 2.61 -6.04
C ASP A 44 1.97 2.98 -6.78
N ASN A 45 1.80 2.43 -7.98
CA ASN A 45 0.65 2.72 -8.84
C ASN A 45 -0.51 1.78 -8.52
N GLY A 46 -1.59 2.30 -7.94
CA GLY A 46 -2.64 1.50 -7.32
C GLY A 46 -2.28 1.12 -5.88
N THR A 47 -1.88 2.13 -5.08
CA THR A 47 -1.36 1.92 -3.72
C THR A 47 -2.42 1.40 -2.75
N GLY A 48 -3.70 1.53 -3.08
CA GLY A 48 -4.81 1.05 -2.25
C GLY A 48 -4.77 1.69 -0.88
N LEU A 49 -4.57 0.85 0.15
CA LEU A 49 -4.51 1.27 1.56
C LEU A 49 -3.09 1.64 2.03
N GLY A 50 -2.12 1.73 1.11
CA GLY A 50 -0.75 2.14 1.39
C GLY A 50 0.14 1.06 2.03
N THR A 51 -0.26 -0.22 2.05
CA THR A 51 0.48 -1.28 2.77
C THR A 51 1.84 -1.60 2.15
N TYR A 52 1.95 -1.60 0.81
CA TYR A 52 3.24 -1.77 0.16
C TYR A 52 4.09 -0.50 0.21
N LEU A 53 3.50 0.68 0.10
CA LEU A 53 4.22 1.95 0.24
C LEU A 53 4.85 2.12 1.64
N GLU A 54 4.16 1.69 2.69
CA GLU A 54 4.68 1.60 4.07
C GLU A 54 5.83 0.59 4.17
N ALA A 55 5.66 -0.62 3.62
CA ALA A 55 6.69 -1.64 3.62
C ALA A 55 7.97 -1.22 2.88
N CYS A 56 7.80 -0.53 1.75
CA CYS A 56 8.88 0.12 1.02
C CYS A 56 9.54 1.23 1.85
N GLY A 57 8.76 2.01 2.61
CA GLY A 57 9.25 3.02 3.55
C GLY A 57 10.19 2.48 4.63
N ARG A 58 9.86 1.32 5.19
CA ARG A 58 10.76 0.66 6.16
C ARG A 58 12.12 0.31 5.56
N ALA A 59 12.17 0.00 4.26
CA ALA A 59 13.40 -0.29 3.54
C ALA A 59 14.12 0.97 3.01
N ASN A 60 13.41 2.09 2.93
CA ASN A 60 13.85 3.34 2.33
C ASN A 60 13.29 4.56 3.10
N PRO A 61 13.71 4.75 4.35
CA PRO A 61 13.07 5.70 5.26
C PRO A 61 13.25 7.17 4.85
N ALA A 62 14.37 7.50 4.19
CA ALA A 62 14.68 8.85 3.73
C ALA A 62 14.37 9.08 2.24
N GLY A 63 13.91 8.05 1.52
CA GLY A 63 13.67 8.13 0.09
C GLY A 63 12.28 8.66 -0.27
N VAL A 64 12.20 9.27 -1.45
CA VAL A 64 10.92 9.73 -2.01
C VAL A 64 10.08 8.52 -2.44
N ARG A 65 8.86 8.47 -1.93
CA ARG A 65 7.87 7.42 -2.21
C ARG A 65 6.54 8.11 -2.50
N ILE A 66 5.91 7.77 -3.62
CA ILE A 66 4.61 8.33 -4.02
C ILE A 66 3.64 7.17 -4.27
N GLY A 67 2.45 7.24 -3.66
CA GLY A 67 1.36 6.31 -3.89
C GLY A 67 0.25 6.97 -4.71
N LEU A 68 -0.19 6.32 -5.79
CA LEU A 68 -1.34 6.76 -6.58
C LEU A 68 -2.52 5.83 -6.31
N GLU A 69 -3.68 6.39 -5.99
CA GLU A 69 -4.93 5.64 -5.84
C GLU A 69 -6.05 6.38 -6.57
N VAL A 70 -6.89 5.62 -7.28
CA VAL A 70 -7.98 6.18 -8.09
C VAL A 70 -9.25 6.37 -7.26
N GLU A 71 -9.46 5.53 -6.24
CA GLU A 71 -10.58 5.66 -5.32
C GLU A 71 -10.23 6.62 -4.17
N PHE A 72 -10.75 7.85 -4.23
CA PHE A 72 -10.44 8.91 -3.26
C PHE A 72 -10.60 8.49 -1.79
N ASP A 73 -11.67 7.76 -1.46
CA ASP A 73 -11.89 7.28 -0.09
C ASP A 73 -10.80 6.30 0.38
N ARG A 74 -10.25 5.48 -0.52
CA ARG A 74 -9.10 4.61 -0.21
C ARG A 74 -7.82 5.40 -0.07
N ALA A 75 -7.62 6.42 -0.93
CA ALA A 75 -6.47 7.32 -0.81
C ALA A 75 -6.46 8.01 0.56
N LEU A 76 -7.62 8.50 1.02
CA LEU A 76 -7.77 9.05 2.38
C LEU A 76 -7.48 8.00 3.47
N ALA A 77 -7.95 6.77 3.31
CA ALA A 77 -7.69 5.67 4.25
C ALA A 77 -6.21 5.23 4.27
N ALA A 78 -5.44 5.52 3.23
CA ALA A 78 -4.01 5.23 3.15
C ALA A 78 -3.14 6.27 3.88
N LEU A 79 -3.60 7.52 4.01
CA LEU A 79 -2.85 8.62 4.64
C LEU A 79 -2.29 8.29 6.03
N PRO A 80 -3.02 7.63 6.95
CA PRO A 80 -2.47 7.30 8.26
C PRO A 80 -1.37 6.24 8.24
N ARG A 81 -1.22 5.51 7.13
CA ARG A 81 -0.29 4.38 7.01
C ARG A 81 0.99 4.74 6.27
N ALA A 82 0.94 5.64 5.29
CA ALA A 82 2.11 6.02 4.52
C ALA A 82 2.07 7.49 4.11
N ASP A 83 3.23 8.14 4.21
CA ASP A 83 3.44 9.45 3.62
C ASP A 83 3.51 9.35 2.09
N GLY A 84 3.18 10.45 1.39
CA GLY A 84 3.32 10.54 -0.06
C GLY A 84 2.15 9.98 -0.88
N ILE A 85 0.97 9.82 -0.27
CA ILE A 85 -0.26 9.54 -1.02
C ILE A 85 -0.65 10.79 -1.83
N ALA A 86 -0.83 10.63 -3.14
CA ALA A 86 -1.39 11.68 -3.99
C ALA A 86 -2.92 11.69 -3.86
N LEU A 87 -3.49 12.88 -3.65
CA LEU A 87 -4.94 13.14 -3.57
C LEU A 87 -5.42 13.92 -4.79
#